data_AF-A0A182YNE7-F1
#
_entry.id   AF-A0A182YNE7-F1
#
_cell.length_a   1.000
_cell.length_b   1.000
_cell.length_c   1.000
_cell.angle_alpha   90.00
_cell.angle_beta   90.00
_cell.angle_gamma   90.00
#
_symmetry.space_group_name_H-M   'P 1'
#
loop_
_entity.id
_entity.type
_entity.pdbx_description
1 polymer ?
#
loop_
_entity_poly.entity_id
_entity_poly.type
_entity_poly.pdbx_seq_one_letter_code
_entity_poly.pdbx_strand_id
1 'polypeptide(L)'
;MEEYIDLSGDGGVQKRILQEGTGDETPSKGCSVSLHYTGTLDADGKKFDSSRDRNEPFQFDLGTGGVIKAFDIGVASMKLGERCILKCAPKYAYGSSGSPPNIPPNATLNFELEILGWKGADLSPKSDGGIQRFILRAGTSRKHPKSGDLVKVHLVGRHEGRVFEERDVEFCMDEGKEFGVVAGVEVALESFSKTEMSRLVLKPAYAFGAEGNSELGVPPNATVEYTVTLNDFEVLANRSMMTQEEMTAQAKLLREKATKYLKEDKHELALKLYNSALSYLTDQSAEADAMKLAIHLNKILCHQKMNAHDEAKLACAEALKVDSKNVKALYRRGMSNLALEDLDKALQDFSAVLEIEPENKAALNQVAICKHKIKAYNDQQKKVFANMFTKFAQSDSKKAQEEQSRQPDVMKQKFGEWGDDEREHEPTRFEQENPDVIMLNDLHKQFRNM
;
A
#
# COMPACT_ATOMS: atom_id res chain seq x y z
N MET A 1 15.87 -57.29 -6.80
CA MET A 1 15.64 -56.65 -5.48
C MET A 1 15.76 -55.17 -5.74
N GLU A 2 14.70 -54.39 -5.53
CA GLU A 2 14.79 -52.94 -5.73
C GLU A 2 15.75 -52.37 -4.68
N GLU A 3 16.87 -51.85 -5.17
CA GLU A 3 18.01 -51.40 -4.36
C GLU A 3 17.70 -50.05 -3.70
N TYR A 4 18.26 -49.85 -2.51
CA TYR A 4 18.23 -48.56 -1.84
C TYR A 4 19.18 -47.59 -2.55
N ILE A 5 18.68 -46.41 -2.90
CA ILE A 5 19.45 -45.30 -3.45
C ILE A 5 20.03 -44.49 -2.28
N ASP A 6 21.35 -44.35 -2.21
CA ASP A 6 21.99 -43.50 -1.22
C ASP A 6 21.90 -42.02 -1.66
N LEU A 7 21.12 -41.23 -0.92
CA LEU A 7 20.88 -39.83 -1.19
C LEU A 7 21.90 -38.91 -0.50
N SER A 8 22.55 -39.35 0.58
CA SER A 8 23.53 -38.55 1.30
C SER A 8 24.97 -38.85 0.87
N GLY A 9 25.21 -39.97 0.18
CA GLY A 9 26.53 -40.42 -0.28
C GLY A 9 27.42 -41.03 0.81
N ASP A 10 26.96 -40.99 2.07
CA ASP A 10 27.60 -41.63 3.22
C ASP A 10 26.76 -42.79 3.79
N GLY A 11 25.73 -43.23 3.05
CA GLY A 11 24.75 -44.25 3.49
C GLY A 11 23.81 -43.80 4.61
N GLY A 12 23.87 -42.54 5.02
CA GLY A 12 23.09 -42.01 6.14
C GLY A 12 21.62 -41.74 5.81
N VAL A 13 21.29 -41.50 4.54
CA VAL A 13 19.92 -41.30 4.06
C VAL A 13 19.73 -42.14 2.81
N GLN A 14 18.96 -43.21 2.91
CA GLN A 14 18.74 -44.14 1.80
C GLN A 14 17.26 -44.19 1.43
N LYS A 15 16.95 -44.14 0.13
CA LYS A 15 15.58 -44.17 -0.40
C LYS A 15 15.33 -45.46 -1.18
N ARG A 16 14.20 -46.11 -0.91
CA ARG A 16 13.66 -47.19 -1.74
C ARG A 16 12.28 -46.80 -2.22
N ILE A 17 12.09 -46.70 -3.53
CA ILE A 17 10.80 -46.35 -4.12
C ILE A 17 9.86 -47.56 -3.99
N LEU A 18 8.63 -47.32 -3.55
CA LEU A 18 7.54 -48.31 -3.49
C LEU A 18 6.52 -48.07 -4.61
N GLN A 19 6.34 -46.82 -4.99
CA GLN A 19 5.50 -46.40 -6.10
C GLN A 19 6.13 -45.17 -6.74
N GLU A 20 6.31 -45.22 -8.05
CA GLU A 20 6.80 -44.09 -8.84
C GLU A 20 5.81 -42.93 -8.82
N GLY A 21 6.34 -41.71 -8.74
CA GLY A 21 5.58 -40.49 -8.91
C GLY A 21 5.37 -40.12 -10.38
N THR A 22 4.63 -39.04 -10.61
CA THR A 22 4.35 -38.48 -11.94
C THR A 22 5.15 -37.21 -12.19
N GLY A 23 5.51 -36.97 -13.46
CA GLY A 23 6.26 -35.79 -13.87
C GLY A 23 7.75 -35.89 -13.54
N ASP A 24 8.48 -34.82 -13.85
CA ASP A 24 9.93 -34.73 -13.62
C ASP A 24 10.32 -33.65 -12.59
N GLU A 25 9.34 -32.92 -12.08
CA GLU A 25 9.56 -31.90 -11.05
C GLU A 25 9.64 -32.53 -9.66
N THR A 26 10.52 -31.97 -8.83
CA THR A 26 10.63 -32.26 -7.40
C THR A 26 10.60 -30.94 -6.61
N PRO A 27 10.19 -30.94 -5.34
CA PRO A 27 10.14 -29.71 -4.55
C PRO A 27 11.54 -29.17 -4.29
N SER A 28 11.74 -27.88 -4.52
CA SER A 28 12.98 -27.17 -4.20
C SER A 28 12.97 -26.64 -2.77
N LYS A 29 14.13 -26.24 -2.25
CA LYS A 29 14.25 -25.52 -0.97
C LYS A 29 13.26 -24.34 -0.90
N GLY A 30 12.56 -24.23 0.23
CA GLY A 30 11.53 -23.23 0.51
C GLY A 30 10.12 -23.61 0.05
N CYS A 31 9.94 -24.71 -0.71
CA CYS A 31 8.61 -25.18 -1.04
C CYS A 31 7.87 -25.66 0.22
N SER A 32 6.58 -25.34 0.30
CA SER A 32 5.68 -25.88 1.31
C SER A 32 5.15 -27.22 0.83
N VAL A 33 5.65 -28.31 1.42
CA VAL A 33 5.35 -29.69 1.01
C VAL A 33 4.25 -30.27 1.88
N SER A 34 3.34 -31.02 1.28
CA SER A 34 2.30 -31.82 1.96
C SER A 34 2.53 -33.29 1.69
N LEU A 35 2.64 -34.10 2.74
CA LEU A 35 2.88 -35.55 2.63
C LEU A 35 2.14 -36.37 3.70
N HIS A 36 1.95 -37.66 3.43
CA HIS A 36 1.69 -38.65 4.47
C HIS A 36 2.99 -39.37 4.86
N TYR A 37 3.12 -39.71 6.15
CA TYR A 37 4.23 -40.53 6.61
C TYR A 37 3.79 -41.57 7.64
N THR A 38 4.57 -42.64 7.74
CA THR A 38 4.56 -43.57 8.89
C THR A 38 6.00 -43.86 9.29
N GLY A 39 6.34 -43.54 10.54
CA GLY A 39 7.67 -43.72 11.13
C GLY A 39 7.74 -44.99 11.98
N THR A 40 8.76 -45.81 11.72
CA THR A 40 9.04 -47.06 12.42
C THR A 40 10.51 -47.14 12.83
N LEU A 41 10.81 -47.81 13.95
CA LEU A 41 12.19 -48.12 14.33
C LEU A 41 12.73 -49.24 13.42
N ASP A 42 13.95 -49.07 12.90
CA ASP A 42 14.58 -50.09 12.04
C ASP A 42 14.89 -51.40 12.80
N ALA A 43 15.11 -51.31 14.11
CA ALA A 43 15.51 -52.44 14.95
C ALA A 43 14.40 -53.48 15.18
N ASP A 44 13.15 -53.04 15.36
CA ASP A 44 12.02 -53.90 15.74
C ASP A 44 10.75 -53.66 14.90
N GLY A 45 10.77 -52.70 13.97
CA GLY A 45 9.62 -52.32 13.15
C GLY A 45 8.52 -51.58 13.92
N LYS A 46 8.73 -51.22 15.19
CA LYS A 46 7.72 -50.57 16.02
C LYS A 46 7.38 -49.20 15.45
N LYS A 47 6.11 -49.01 15.09
CA LYS A 47 5.56 -47.70 14.71
C LYS A 47 5.60 -46.76 15.91
N PHE A 48 6.25 -45.61 15.73
CA PHE A 48 6.30 -44.57 16.76
C PHE A 48 5.43 -43.36 16.42
N ASP A 49 5.15 -43.12 15.13
CA ASP A 49 4.32 -42.00 14.68
C ASP A 49 3.79 -42.24 13.26
N SER A 50 2.61 -41.70 12.93
CA SER A 50 2.03 -41.72 11.59
C SER A 50 1.04 -40.59 11.40
N SER A 51 1.14 -39.88 10.28
CA SER A 51 0.13 -38.87 9.92
C SER A 51 -1.18 -39.49 9.42
N ARG A 52 -1.15 -40.75 8.95
CA ARG A 52 -2.35 -41.48 8.53
C ARG A 52 -3.25 -41.84 9.71
N ASP A 53 -2.66 -42.18 10.86
CA ASP A 53 -3.42 -42.44 12.09
C ASP A 53 -4.21 -41.20 12.56
N ARG A 54 -3.76 -40.01 12.17
CA ARG A 54 -4.42 -38.73 12.46
C ARG A 54 -5.39 -38.27 11.36
N ASN A 55 -5.43 -38.95 10.20
CA ASN A 55 -6.19 -38.55 9.02
C ASN A 55 -5.90 -37.11 8.53
N GLU A 56 -4.71 -36.58 8.82
CA GLU A 56 -4.30 -35.22 8.42
C GLU A 56 -2.92 -35.27 7.77
N PRO A 57 -2.74 -34.66 6.57
CA PRO A 57 -1.43 -34.52 5.96
C PRO A 57 -0.46 -33.73 6.83
N PHE A 58 0.81 -34.10 6.78
CA PHE A 58 1.88 -33.33 7.41
C PHE A 58 2.42 -32.30 6.43
N GLN A 59 2.44 -31.03 6.84
CA GLN A 59 2.93 -29.92 6.04
C GLN A 59 4.15 -29.28 6.69
N PHE A 60 5.17 -29.00 5.87
CA PHE A 60 6.38 -28.31 6.31
C PHE A 60 7.09 -27.63 5.15
N ASP A 61 7.96 -26.65 5.46
CA ASP A 61 8.76 -25.93 4.47
C ASP A 61 10.11 -26.62 4.27
N LEU A 62 10.34 -27.11 3.05
CA LEU A 62 11.49 -27.94 2.72
C LEU A 62 12.82 -27.19 2.81
N GLY A 63 13.82 -27.78 3.45
CA GLY A 63 15.18 -27.25 3.52
C GLY A 63 15.33 -26.04 4.45
N THR A 64 14.38 -25.83 5.35
CA THR A 64 14.40 -24.77 6.38
C THR A 64 14.89 -25.27 7.75
N GLY A 65 15.05 -26.58 7.92
CA GLY A 65 15.44 -27.20 9.20
C GLY A 65 14.28 -27.39 10.18
N GLY A 66 13.02 -27.26 9.74
CA GLY A 66 11.84 -27.56 10.54
C GLY A 66 11.58 -29.06 10.77
N VAL A 67 12.28 -29.93 10.04
CA VAL A 67 12.20 -31.39 10.11
C VAL A 67 13.59 -32.00 10.27
N ILE A 68 13.66 -33.33 10.48
CA ILE A 68 14.95 -34.04 10.50
C ILE A 68 15.69 -33.88 9.17
N LYS A 69 17.02 -33.84 9.21
CA LYS A 69 17.86 -33.65 8.00
C LYS A 69 17.57 -34.67 6.91
N ALA A 70 17.22 -35.90 7.30
CA ALA A 70 16.85 -36.94 6.36
C ALA A 70 15.62 -36.56 5.53
N PHE A 71 14.61 -35.91 6.12
CA PHE A 71 13.42 -35.47 5.38
C PHE A 71 13.77 -34.38 4.37
N ASP A 72 14.60 -33.40 4.76
CA ASP A 72 15.04 -32.35 3.85
C ASP A 72 15.77 -32.92 2.60
N ILE A 73 16.54 -33.99 2.76
CA ILE A 73 17.25 -34.66 1.67
C ILE A 73 16.29 -35.58 0.88
N GLY A 74 15.53 -36.41 1.59
CA GLY A 74 14.66 -37.42 1.01
C GLY A 74 13.53 -36.82 0.19
N VAL A 75 12.79 -35.88 0.77
CA VAL A 75 11.61 -35.27 0.14
C VAL A 75 11.99 -34.41 -1.06
N ALA A 76 13.16 -33.76 -1.05
CA ALA A 76 13.70 -33.03 -2.21
C ALA A 76 13.93 -33.91 -3.45
N SER A 77 14.04 -35.24 -3.25
CA SER A 77 14.22 -36.22 -4.32
C SER A 77 12.91 -36.86 -4.82
N MET A 78 11.77 -36.53 -4.20
CA MET A 78 10.49 -37.20 -4.49
C MET A 78 9.69 -36.48 -5.59
N LYS A 79 9.09 -37.26 -6.48
CA LYS A 79 8.15 -36.79 -7.51
C LYS A 79 6.72 -36.78 -6.99
N LEU A 80 5.82 -35.98 -7.58
CA LEU A 80 4.42 -35.90 -7.16
C LEU A 80 3.75 -37.29 -7.14
N GLY A 81 3.14 -37.68 -6.02
CA GLY A 81 2.50 -38.99 -5.83
C GLY A 81 3.46 -40.15 -5.55
N GLU A 82 4.78 -39.92 -5.50
CA GLU A 82 5.75 -40.95 -5.16
C GLU A 82 5.52 -41.48 -3.74
N ARG A 83 5.61 -42.80 -3.59
CA ARG A 83 5.70 -43.45 -2.28
C ARG A 83 7.05 -44.11 -2.14
N CYS A 84 7.73 -43.88 -1.03
CA CYS A 84 9.06 -44.45 -0.79
C CYS A 84 9.26 -44.81 0.69
N ILE A 85 10.26 -45.63 0.96
CA ILE A 85 10.83 -45.83 2.29
C ILE A 85 12.13 -45.06 2.37
N LEU A 86 12.23 -44.18 3.35
CA LEU A 86 13.41 -43.43 3.70
C LEU A 86 14.05 -44.01 4.96
N LYS A 87 15.19 -44.68 4.80
CA LYS A 87 16.00 -45.19 5.91
C LYS A 87 16.97 -44.10 6.35
N CYS A 88 16.89 -43.76 7.63
CA CYS A 88 17.52 -42.58 8.22
C CYS A 88 18.47 -42.99 9.34
N ALA A 89 19.77 -42.82 9.15
CA ALA A 89 20.76 -43.00 10.19
C ALA A 89 20.61 -41.92 11.30
N PRO A 90 21.06 -42.19 12.54
CA PRO A 90 20.83 -41.28 13.66
C PRO A 90 21.38 -39.87 13.44
N LYS A 91 22.52 -39.75 12.75
CA LYS A 91 23.17 -38.47 12.39
C LYS A 91 22.27 -37.54 11.56
N TYR A 92 21.33 -38.11 10.80
CA TYR A 92 20.35 -37.39 9.97
C TYR A 92 18.93 -37.36 10.57
N ALA A 93 18.76 -37.96 11.75
CA ALA A 93 17.53 -38.00 12.53
C ALA A 93 17.72 -37.32 13.91
N TYR A 94 17.55 -38.07 15.00
CA TYR A 94 17.57 -37.53 16.38
C TYR A 94 18.89 -37.74 17.13
N GLY A 95 19.93 -38.26 16.46
CA GLY A 95 21.28 -38.39 17.01
C GLY A 95 21.36 -39.20 18.30
N SER A 96 22.37 -38.88 19.12
CA SER A 96 22.63 -39.52 20.42
C SER A 96 21.61 -39.16 21.49
N SER A 97 20.84 -38.09 21.30
CA SER A 97 19.79 -37.68 22.25
C SER A 97 18.50 -38.48 22.07
N GLY A 98 18.19 -38.93 20.85
CA GLY A 98 16.90 -39.53 20.52
C GLY A 98 15.74 -38.53 20.68
N SER A 99 14.52 -39.05 20.80
CA SER A 99 13.32 -38.29 21.16
C SER A 99 12.47 -39.13 22.13
N PRO A 100 12.84 -39.14 23.43
CA PRO A 100 12.13 -39.92 24.44
C PRO A 100 10.64 -39.52 24.56
N PRO A 101 9.74 -40.46 24.89
CA PRO A 101 9.99 -41.88 25.19
C PRO A 101 10.01 -42.78 23.94
N ASN A 102 9.67 -42.26 22.76
CA ASN A 102 9.34 -43.08 21.59
C ASN A 102 10.55 -43.42 20.71
N ILE A 103 11.56 -42.55 20.67
CA ILE A 103 12.75 -42.73 19.84
C ILE A 103 13.99 -42.81 20.74
N PRO A 104 14.64 -43.98 20.84
CA PRO A 104 15.86 -44.14 21.62
C PRO A 104 17.06 -43.32 21.08
N PRO A 105 18.07 -43.06 21.92
CA PRO A 105 19.39 -42.64 21.49
C PRO A 105 19.96 -43.48 20.35
N ASN A 106 20.57 -42.83 19.35
CA ASN A 106 21.23 -43.47 18.22
C ASN A 106 20.35 -44.45 17.42
N ALA A 107 19.03 -44.23 17.39
CA ALA A 107 18.11 -45.07 16.64
C ALA A 107 18.17 -44.79 15.12
N THR A 108 18.22 -45.87 14.33
CA THR A 108 17.96 -45.81 12.89
C THR A 108 16.46 -45.92 12.65
N LEU A 109 15.92 -45.05 11.80
CA LEU A 109 14.48 -44.92 11.57
C LEU A 109 14.13 -45.23 10.12
N ASN A 110 12.99 -45.87 9.90
CA ASN A 110 12.40 -46.04 8.58
C ASN A 110 11.11 -45.22 8.50
N PHE A 111 11.01 -44.38 7.47
CA PHE A 111 9.81 -43.62 7.18
C PHE A 111 9.23 -44.05 5.84
N GLU A 112 8.01 -44.58 5.84
CA GLU A 112 7.23 -44.67 4.61
C GLU A 112 6.61 -43.31 4.34
N LEU A 113 6.97 -42.69 3.21
CA LEU A 113 6.52 -41.37 2.78
C LEU A 113 5.62 -41.48 1.55
N GLU A 114 4.60 -40.61 1.46
CA GLU A 114 3.77 -40.40 0.27
C GLU A 114 3.63 -38.89 0.05
N ILE A 115 4.18 -38.36 -1.04
CA ILE A 115 4.09 -36.93 -1.32
C ILE A 115 2.78 -36.60 -2.05
N LEU A 116 1.96 -35.74 -1.43
CA LEU A 116 0.64 -35.36 -1.94
C LEU A 116 0.71 -34.14 -2.86
N GLY A 117 1.70 -33.27 -2.64
CA GLY A 117 1.94 -32.08 -3.45
C GLY A 117 2.75 -31.04 -2.71
N TRP A 118 3.06 -29.95 -3.39
CA TRP A 118 3.77 -28.82 -2.81
C TRP A 118 3.37 -27.50 -3.47
N LYS A 119 3.64 -26.42 -2.76
CA LYS A 119 3.55 -25.04 -3.27
C LYS A 119 4.95 -24.42 -3.26
N GLY A 120 5.24 -23.58 -4.25
CA GLY A 120 6.49 -22.84 -4.29
C GLY A 120 6.62 -21.90 -3.09
N ALA A 121 7.84 -21.49 -2.78
CA ALA A 121 8.11 -20.54 -1.70
C ALA A 121 7.37 -19.22 -1.99
N ASP A 122 6.56 -18.75 -1.05
CA ASP A 122 5.81 -17.52 -1.22
C ASP A 122 6.70 -16.30 -0.98
N LEU A 123 6.92 -15.51 -2.03
CA LEU A 123 7.67 -14.25 -1.99
C LEU A 123 6.75 -13.03 -2.08
N SER A 124 5.44 -13.20 -2.02
CA SER A 124 4.50 -12.09 -2.05
C SER A 124 4.64 -11.23 -0.78
N PRO A 125 4.67 -9.90 -0.87
CA PRO A 125 4.76 -9.02 0.29
C PRO A 125 3.59 -9.17 1.29
N LYS A 126 2.46 -9.72 0.82
CA LYS A 126 1.24 -9.94 1.61
C LYS A 126 1.07 -11.39 2.07
N SER A 127 2.02 -12.28 1.76
CA SER A 127 1.91 -13.72 2.01
C SER A 127 0.61 -14.33 1.47
N ASP A 128 0.21 -13.91 0.26
CA ASP A 128 -1.03 -14.31 -0.41
C ASP A 128 -0.81 -15.41 -1.48
N GLY A 129 0.40 -15.96 -1.55
CA GLY A 129 0.81 -16.92 -2.56
C GLY A 129 0.81 -16.36 -3.98
N GLY A 130 0.87 -15.04 -4.14
CA GLY A 130 0.84 -14.37 -5.44
C GLY A 130 2.13 -14.47 -6.23
N ILE A 131 3.25 -14.74 -5.54
CA ILE A 131 4.57 -14.96 -6.15
C ILE A 131 5.11 -16.27 -5.58
N GLN A 132 5.02 -17.35 -6.33
CA GLN A 132 5.55 -18.65 -5.90
C GLN A 132 6.87 -18.94 -6.60
N ARG A 133 7.94 -19.18 -5.84
CA ARG A 133 9.28 -19.49 -6.35
C ARG A 133 9.61 -20.97 -6.22
N PHE A 134 10.17 -21.52 -7.29
CA PHE A 134 10.78 -22.85 -7.37
C PHE A 134 12.23 -22.71 -7.86
N ILE A 135 13.20 -23.07 -7.03
CA ILE A 135 14.62 -22.95 -7.36
C ILE A 135 15.01 -24.10 -8.27
N LEU A 136 15.43 -23.79 -9.51
CA LEU A 136 15.90 -24.77 -10.48
C LEU A 136 17.41 -24.98 -10.36
N ARG A 137 18.16 -23.89 -10.11
CA ARG A 137 19.60 -23.90 -9.86
C ARG A 137 19.92 -22.91 -8.74
N ALA A 138 20.51 -23.41 -7.66
CA ALA A 138 20.91 -22.57 -6.54
C ALA A 138 21.99 -21.55 -6.95
N GLY A 139 21.88 -20.33 -6.41
CA GLY A 139 22.92 -19.32 -6.58
C GLY A 139 24.13 -19.54 -5.68
N THR A 140 25.20 -18.79 -5.95
CA THR A 140 26.51 -18.92 -5.29
C THR A 140 26.73 -17.91 -4.16
N SER A 141 25.99 -16.79 -4.16
CA SER A 141 26.17 -15.68 -3.23
C SER A 141 25.16 -15.70 -2.08
N ARG A 142 25.59 -15.25 -0.90
CA ARG A 142 24.70 -14.96 0.25
C ARG A 142 24.11 -13.55 0.23
N LYS A 143 24.57 -12.69 -0.70
CA LYS A 143 24.02 -11.35 -0.91
C LYS A 143 22.88 -11.44 -1.93
N HIS A 144 21.92 -10.56 -1.75
CA HIS A 144 20.76 -10.42 -2.62
C HIS A 144 20.68 -8.98 -3.15
N PRO A 145 20.15 -8.76 -4.37
CA PRO A 145 19.86 -7.43 -4.89
C PRO A 145 18.94 -6.65 -3.95
N LYS A 146 19.16 -5.34 -3.86
CA LYS A 146 18.31 -4.40 -3.12
C LYS A 146 17.86 -3.26 -4.02
N SER A 147 16.88 -2.49 -3.53
CA SER A 147 16.45 -1.22 -4.11
C SER A 147 17.64 -0.37 -4.60
N GLY A 148 17.62 -0.01 -5.89
CA GLY A 148 18.68 0.72 -6.58
C GLY A 148 19.84 -0.12 -7.17
N ASP A 149 20.07 -1.36 -6.74
CA ASP A 149 21.16 -2.19 -7.27
C ASP A 149 20.95 -2.48 -8.76
N LEU A 150 22.03 -2.54 -9.53
CA LEU A 150 22.00 -2.86 -10.95
C LEU A 150 21.96 -4.38 -11.12
N VAL A 151 20.90 -4.91 -11.72
CA VAL A 151 20.72 -6.35 -11.96
C VAL A 151 20.83 -6.68 -13.44
N LYS A 152 21.51 -7.80 -13.74
CA LYS A 152 21.63 -8.38 -15.08
C LYS A 152 20.91 -9.71 -15.06
N VAL A 153 19.75 -9.78 -15.72
CA VAL A 153 18.87 -10.95 -15.65
C VAL A 153 18.51 -11.46 -17.05
N HIS A 154 18.39 -12.78 -17.17
CA HIS A 154 17.80 -13.43 -18.32
C HIS A 154 16.36 -13.83 -17.95
N LEU A 155 15.39 -13.38 -18.76
CA LEU A 155 13.97 -13.60 -18.53
C LEU A 155 13.37 -14.45 -19.64
N VAL A 156 12.62 -15.49 -19.25
CA VAL A 156 11.78 -16.28 -20.14
C VAL A 156 10.36 -16.30 -19.59
N GLY A 157 9.44 -15.60 -20.24
CA GLY A 157 8.02 -15.54 -19.86
C GLY A 157 7.20 -16.58 -20.62
N ARG A 158 6.36 -17.33 -19.89
CA ARG A 158 5.49 -18.38 -20.41
C ARG A 158 4.06 -18.21 -19.92
N HIS A 159 3.10 -18.52 -20.79
CA HIS A 159 1.68 -18.62 -20.44
C HIS A 159 1.11 -19.87 -21.11
N GLU A 160 0.53 -20.78 -20.32
CA GLU A 160 -0.01 -22.07 -20.81
C GLU A 160 0.98 -22.85 -21.68
N GLY A 161 2.27 -22.82 -21.32
CA GLY A 161 3.36 -23.49 -22.06
C GLY A 161 3.89 -22.72 -23.27
N ARG A 162 3.22 -21.66 -23.74
CA ARG A 162 3.72 -20.79 -24.81
C ARG A 162 4.73 -19.79 -24.26
N VAL A 163 5.94 -19.74 -24.82
CA VAL A 163 6.89 -18.66 -24.56
C VAL A 163 6.41 -17.40 -25.27
N PHE A 164 6.20 -16.31 -24.51
CA PHE A 164 5.78 -15.02 -25.07
C PHE A 164 6.90 -13.96 -25.01
N GLU A 165 7.91 -14.15 -24.16
CA GLU A 165 9.12 -13.33 -24.18
C GLU A 165 10.34 -14.16 -23.77
N GLU A 166 11.48 -13.84 -24.36
CA GLU A 166 12.79 -14.36 -23.99
C GLU A 166 13.84 -13.31 -24.32
N ARG A 167 14.53 -12.79 -23.30
CA ARG A 167 15.55 -11.74 -23.47
C ARG A 167 16.42 -11.57 -22.24
N ASP A 168 17.61 -11.03 -22.46
CA ASP A 168 18.42 -10.43 -21.42
C ASP A 168 17.97 -8.99 -21.18
N VAL A 169 17.92 -8.59 -19.90
CA VAL A 169 17.60 -7.24 -19.50
C VAL A 169 18.48 -6.81 -18.34
N GLU A 170 18.93 -5.56 -18.40
CA GLU A 170 19.74 -4.92 -17.39
C GLU A 170 19.03 -3.65 -16.92
N PHE A 171 18.78 -3.57 -15.61
CA PHE A 171 18.03 -2.46 -15.02
C PHE A 171 18.41 -2.27 -13.55
N CYS A 172 18.15 -1.07 -13.02
CA CYS A 172 18.24 -0.85 -11.58
C CYS A 172 16.96 -1.35 -10.90
N MET A 173 17.09 -2.07 -9.78
CA MET A 173 15.95 -2.41 -8.93
C MET A 173 15.09 -1.15 -8.65
N ASP A 174 13.77 -1.30 -8.69
CA ASP A 174 12.70 -0.28 -8.68
C ASP A 174 12.38 0.42 -10.01
N GLU A 175 13.10 0.08 -11.08
CA GLU A 175 12.89 0.56 -12.44
C GLU A 175 12.40 -0.55 -13.40
N GLY A 176 12.15 -1.78 -12.92
CA GLY A 176 11.87 -2.95 -13.76
C GLY A 176 10.71 -2.75 -14.74
N LYS A 177 9.62 -2.11 -14.30
CA LYS A 177 8.43 -1.81 -15.15
C LYS A 177 8.79 -1.13 -16.47
N GLU A 178 9.79 -0.26 -16.46
CA GLU A 178 10.20 0.56 -17.62
C GLU A 178 10.98 -0.23 -18.66
N PHE A 179 11.57 -1.33 -18.20
CA PHE A 179 12.23 -2.30 -19.04
C PHE A 179 11.28 -3.46 -19.38
N GLY A 180 9.97 -3.32 -19.13
CA GLY A 180 8.97 -4.35 -19.40
C GLY A 180 9.03 -5.54 -18.45
N VAL A 181 9.65 -5.39 -17.28
CA VAL A 181 9.71 -6.42 -16.24
C VAL A 181 8.47 -6.31 -15.35
N VAL A 182 7.75 -7.41 -15.18
CA VAL A 182 6.56 -7.46 -14.33
C VAL A 182 6.94 -7.34 -12.85
N ALA A 183 6.07 -6.72 -12.04
CA ALA A 183 6.34 -6.42 -10.64
C ALA A 183 6.71 -7.66 -9.80
N GLY A 184 6.10 -8.82 -10.10
CA GLY A 184 6.39 -10.07 -9.40
C GLY A 184 7.80 -10.59 -9.63
N VAL A 185 8.39 -10.36 -10.81
CA VAL A 185 9.79 -10.70 -11.07
C VAL A 185 10.70 -9.80 -10.25
N GLU A 186 10.44 -8.50 -10.24
CA GLU A 186 11.25 -7.53 -9.49
C GLU A 186 11.23 -7.79 -7.99
N VAL A 187 10.05 -8.04 -7.40
CA VAL A 187 9.93 -8.45 -5.99
C VAL A 187 10.66 -9.75 -5.71
N ALA A 188 10.57 -10.73 -6.62
CA ALA A 188 11.25 -12.00 -6.42
C ALA A 188 12.78 -11.85 -6.43
N LEU A 189 13.33 -10.96 -7.26
CA LEU A 189 14.78 -10.72 -7.37
C LEU A 189 15.44 -10.28 -6.05
N GLU A 190 14.69 -9.65 -5.13
CA GLU A 190 15.20 -9.29 -3.79
C GLU A 190 15.60 -10.51 -2.95
N SER A 191 15.12 -11.71 -3.31
CA SER A 191 15.43 -12.97 -2.65
C SER A 191 16.36 -13.88 -3.47
N PHE A 192 16.82 -13.43 -4.64
CA PHE A 192 17.69 -14.23 -5.51
C PHE A 192 19.15 -14.10 -5.11
N SER A 193 19.90 -15.19 -5.29
CA SER A 193 21.35 -15.21 -5.20
C SER A 193 22.00 -15.05 -6.58
N LYS A 194 23.22 -14.50 -6.65
CA LYS A 194 24.00 -14.45 -7.90
C LYS A 194 24.08 -15.84 -8.53
N THR A 195 23.89 -15.92 -9.85
CA THR A 195 23.80 -17.12 -10.69
C THR A 195 22.59 -18.04 -10.44
N GLU A 196 21.67 -17.67 -9.55
CA GLU A 196 20.43 -18.43 -9.30
C GLU A 196 19.55 -18.46 -10.55
N MET A 197 18.97 -19.62 -10.81
CA MET A 197 17.92 -19.80 -11.81
C MET A 197 16.69 -20.34 -11.10
N SER A 198 15.58 -19.62 -11.20
CA SER A 198 14.36 -19.95 -10.49
C SER A 198 13.15 -19.77 -11.41
N ARG A 199 12.19 -20.68 -11.28
CA ARG A 199 10.87 -20.58 -11.89
C ARG A 199 9.94 -19.86 -10.93
N LEU A 200 9.24 -18.86 -11.43
CA LEU A 200 8.27 -18.05 -10.71
C LEU A 200 6.90 -18.30 -11.30
N VAL A 201 5.90 -18.59 -10.47
CA VAL A 201 4.49 -18.61 -10.85
C VAL A 201 3.86 -17.35 -10.27
N LEU A 202 3.40 -16.47 -11.15
CA LEU A 202 2.92 -15.13 -10.79
C LEU A 202 1.42 -15.03 -11.02
N LYS A 203 0.67 -14.78 -9.94
CA LYS A 203 -0.77 -14.44 -10.03
C LYS A 203 -0.95 -13.08 -10.71
N PRO A 204 -2.15 -12.78 -11.24
CA PRO A 204 -2.41 -11.56 -12.00
C PRO A 204 -1.99 -10.26 -11.31
N ALA A 205 -2.19 -10.17 -9.99
CA ALA A 205 -1.83 -9.00 -9.19
C ALA A 205 -0.32 -8.65 -9.22
N TYR A 206 0.53 -9.62 -9.56
CA TYR A 206 1.98 -9.49 -9.64
C TYR A 206 2.51 -9.65 -11.08
N ALA A 207 1.63 -9.76 -12.07
CA ALA A 207 1.94 -9.91 -13.49
C ALA A 207 1.33 -8.76 -14.31
N PHE A 208 0.42 -9.06 -15.24
CA PHE A 208 -0.22 -8.10 -16.13
C PHE A 208 -1.61 -7.63 -15.67
N GLY A 209 -2.07 -8.06 -14.49
CA GLY A 209 -3.32 -7.60 -13.89
C GLY A 209 -4.57 -7.85 -14.73
N ALA A 210 -5.56 -6.97 -14.56
CA ALA A 210 -6.86 -7.05 -15.25
C ALA A 210 -6.80 -6.61 -16.71
N GLU A 211 -5.72 -5.95 -17.14
CA GLU A 211 -5.56 -5.51 -18.53
C GLU A 211 -4.95 -6.60 -19.40
N GLY A 212 -4.12 -7.48 -18.82
CA GLY A 212 -3.33 -8.45 -19.58
C GLY A 212 -2.26 -7.74 -20.42
N ASN A 213 -1.76 -8.42 -21.44
CA ASN A 213 -0.85 -7.82 -22.42
C ASN A 213 -1.16 -8.37 -23.82
N SER A 214 -1.86 -7.57 -24.62
CA SER A 214 -2.28 -7.99 -25.97
C SER A 214 -1.11 -8.18 -26.93
N GLU A 215 -0.01 -7.43 -26.77
CA GLU A 215 1.19 -7.54 -27.63
C GLU A 215 1.92 -8.87 -27.39
N LEU A 216 1.98 -9.32 -26.14
CA LEU A 216 2.55 -10.61 -25.74
C LEU A 216 1.53 -11.76 -25.84
N GLY A 217 0.28 -11.45 -26.21
CA GLY A 217 -0.83 -12.39 -26.29
C GLY A 217 -1.21 -13.01 -24.94
N VAL A 218 -1.01 -12.29 -23.84
CA VAL A 218 -1.36 -12.70 -22.48
C VAL A 218 -2.73 -12.13 -22.13
N PRO A 219 -3.73 -12.96 -21.77
CA PRO A 219 -5.07 -12.46 -21.50
C PRO A 219 -5.17 -11.70 -20.16
N PRO A 220 -6.23 -10.88 -19.99
CA PRO A 220 -6.63 -10.32 -18.70
C PRO A 220 -6.68 -11.37 -17.59
N ASN A 221 -6.18 -11.01 -16.41
CA ASN A 221 -6.18 -11.87 -15.22
C ASN A 221 -5.48 -13.23 -15.43
N ALA A 222 -4.51 -13.30 -16.35
CA ALA A 222 -3.69 -14.48 -16.55
C ALA A 222 -2.70 -14.70 -15.40
N THR A 223 -2.57 -15.97 -14.98
CA THR A 223 -1.38 -16.42 -14.26
C THR A 223 -0.30 -16.74 -15.28
N VAL A 224 0.92 -16.26 -15.04
CA VAL A 224 2.06 -16.44 -15.95
C VAL A 224 3.23 -17.05 -15.20
N GLU A 225 4.09 -17.73 -15.94
CA GLU A 225 5.31 -18.32 -15.42
C GLU A 225 6.52 -17.58 -15.96
N TYR A 226 7.48 -17.26 -15.11
CA TYR A 226 8.77 -16.71 -15.51
C TYR A 226 9.89 -17.63 -15.07
N THR A 227 10.76 -18.01 -15.99
CA THR A 227 12.07 -18.55 -15.62
C THR A 227 13.07 -17.40 -15.64
N VAL A 228 13.60 -17.09 -14.46
CA VAL A 228 14.49 -15.95 -14.23
C VAL A 228 15.86 -16.48 -13.87
N THR A 229 16.89 -16.04 -14.59
CA THR A 229 18.28 -16.27 -14.23
C THR A 229 18.92 -14.96 -13.81
N LEU A 230 19.35 -14.83 -12.56
CA LEU A 230 20.12 -13.69 -12.10
C LEU A 230 21.60 -13.92 -12.44
N ASN A 231 22.06 -13.38 -13.57
CA ASN A 231 23.42 -13.57 -14.05
C ASN A 231 24.42 -12.86 -13.12
N ASP A 232 24.18 -11.58 -12.85
CA ASP A 232 24.97 -10.78 -11.93
C ASP A 232 24.15 -9.64 -11.33
N PHE A 233 24.64 -9.07 -10.24
CA PHE A 233 24.18 -7.79 -9.74
C PHE A 233 25.32 -6.99 -9.12
N GLU A 234 25.30 -5.69 -9.35
CA GLU A 234 26.25 -4.74 -8.79
C GLU A 234 25.58 -4.02 -7.63
N VAL A 235 26.10 -4.26 -6.43
CA VAL A 235 25.66 -3.55 -5.24
C VAL A 235 26.10 -2.10 -5.37
N LEU A 236 25.15 -1.18 -5.41
CA LEU A 236 25.49 0.24 -5.33
C LEU A 236 26.27 0.44 -4.02
N ALA A 237 27.49 0.99 -4.14
CA ALA A 237 28.40 1.12 -3.02
C ALA A 237 27.65 1.71 -1.81
N ASN A 238 27.78 1.04 -0.66
CA ASN A 238 27.14 1.47 0.57
C ASN A 238 27.46 2.95 0.79
N ARG A 239 26.42 3.77 0.93
CA ARG A 239 26.52 5.22 1.21
C ARG A 239 27.53 5.54 2.33
N SER A 240 27.67 4.64 3.30
CA SER A 240 28.57 4.76 4.44
C SER A 240 30.06 4.52 4.13
N MET A 241 30.39 3.99 2.94
CA MET A 241 31.76 3.67 2.52
C MET A 241 32.27 4.58 1.39
N MET A 242 31.41 5.45 0.85
CA MET A 242 31.78 6.39 -0.20
C MET A 242 32.40 7.66 0.40
N THR A 243 33.43 8.16 -0.25
CA THR A 243 34.00 9.47 0.04
C THR A 243 33.03 10.59 -0.38
N GLN A 244 33.22 11.80 0.13
CA GLN A 244 32.39 12.95 -0.24
C GLN A 244 32.45 13.27 -1.75
N GLU A 245 33.60 13.06 -2.38
CA GLU A 245 33.80 13.24 -3.82
C GLU A 245 33.03 12.19 -4.63
N GLU A 246 33.07 10.92 -4.20
CA GLU A 246 32.29 9.85 -4.85
C GLU A 246 30.79 10.05 -4.69
N MET A 247 30.33 10.48 -3.50
CA MET A 247 28.91 10.79 -3.27
C MET A 247 28.42 11.94 -4.16
N THR A 248 29.21 13.01 -4.29
CA THR A 248 28.86 14.14 -5.16
C THR A 248 28.91 13.77 -6.64
N ALA A 249 29.86 12.93 -7.07
CA ALA A 249 29.90 12.39 -8.43
C ALA A 249 28.67 11.52 -8.73
N GLN A 250 28.29 10.65 -7.79
CA GLN A 250 27.10 9.80 -7.91
C GLN A 250 25.81 10.63 -7.98
N ALA A 251 25.68 11.67 -7.14
CA ALA A 251 24.55 12.59 -7.18
C ALA A 251 24.43 13.30 -8.54
N LYS A 252 25.56 13.70 -9.16
CA LYS A 252 25.58 14.30 -10.51
C LYS A 252 25.07 13.31 -11.56
N LEU A 253 25.57 12.07 -11.55
CA LEU A 253 25.17 11.03 -12.48
C LEU A 253 23.67 10.71 -12.37
N LEU A 254 23.16 10.55 -11.15
CA LEU A 254 21.73 10.31 -10.91
C LEU A 254 20.87 11.48 -11.38
N ARG A 255 21.30 12.73 -11.13
CA ARG A 255 20.60 13.93 -11.60
C ARG A 255 20.55 13.99 -13.12
N GLU A 256 21.62 13.62 -13.81
CA GLU A 256 21.67 13.57 -15.28
C GLU A 256 20.74 12.49 -15.84
N LYS A 257 20.76 11.29 -15.26
CA LYS A 257 19.82 10.21 -15.59
C LYS A 257 18.36 10.63 -15.37
N ALA A 258 18.07 11.27 -14.23
CA ALA A 258 16.73 11.80 -13.94
C ALA A 258 16.29 12.88 -14.94
N THR A 259 17.22 13.74 -15.38
CA THR A 259 16.94 14.77 -16.38
C THR A 259 16.67 14.16 -17.76
N LYS A 260 17.28 13.02 -18.09
CA LYS A 260 16.92 12.23 -19.28
C LYS A 260 15.50 11.71 -19.17
N TYR A 261 15.12 11.09 -18.05
CA TYR A 261 13.74 10.61 -17.84
C TYR A 261 12.70 11.74 -17.83
N LEU A 262 13.05 12.93 -17.33
CA LEU A 262 12.19 14.11 -17.41
C LEU A 262 11.91 14.53 -18.86
N LYS A 263 12.86 14.33 -19.79
CA LYS A 263 12.67 14.60 -21.22
C LYS A 263 11.86 13.51 -21.92
N GLU A 264 11.92 12.28 -21.43
CA GLU A 264 11.13 11.13 -21.90
C GLU A 264 9.72 11.08 -21.28
N ASP A 265 9.31 12.12 -20.56
CA ASP A 265 8.04 12.23 -19.81
C ASP A 265 7.80 11.13 -18.76
N LYS A 266 8.87 10.45 -18.31
CA LYS A 266 8.86 9.45 -17.24
C LYS A 266 9.00 10.10 -15.86
N HIS A 267 7.98 10.85 -15.44
CA HIS A 267 8.03 11.72 -14.26
C HIS A 267 8.22 10.99 -12.93
N GLU A 268 7.57 9.83 -12.73
CA GLU A 268 7.67 9.06 -11.48
C GLU A 268 9.08 8.56 -11.21
N LEU A 269 9.74 7.99 -12.23
CA LEU A 269 11.13 7.55 -12.13
C LEU A 269 12.08 8.73 -11.91
N ALA A 270 11.86 9.83 -12.63
CA ALA A 270 12.67 11.02 -12.47
C ALA A 270 12.62 11.50 -11.01
N LEU A 271 11.44 11.48 -10.38
CA LEU A 271 11.26 11.79 -8.96
C LEU A 271 12.02 10.81 -8.05
N LYS A 272 11.95 9.49 -8.31
CA LYS A 272 12.73 8.49 -7.54
C LYS A 272 14.23 8.75 -7.62
N LEU A 273 14.75 8.97 -8.82
CA LEU A 273 16.17 9.27 -9.03
C LEU A 273 16.59 10.61 -8.42
N TYR A 274 15.74 11.64 -8.48
CA TYR A 274 16.00 12.91 -7.82
C TYR A 274 16.03 12.76 -6.30
N ASN A 275 15.15 11.94 -5.70
CA ASN A 275 15.20 11.64 -4.27
C ASN A 275 16.47 10.87 -3.89
N SER A 276 16.85 9.89 -4.71
CA SER A 276 18.11 9.15 -4.54
C SER A 276 19.30 10.12 -4.61
N ALA A 277 19.36 11.00 -5.61
CA ALA A 277 20.41 12.01 -5.75
C ALA A 277 20.49 12.95 -4.53
N LEU A 278 19.36 13.42 -3.98
CA LEU A 278 19.34 14.23 -2.77
C LEU A 278 19.88 13.48 -1.56
N SER A 279 19.67 12.16 -1.47
CA SER A 279 20.20 11.36 -0.37
C SER A 279 21.75 11.31 -0.36
N TYR A 280 22.40 11.42 -1.51
CA TYR A 280 23.86 11.50 -1.62
C TYR A 280 24.41 12.90 -1.35
N LEU A 281 23.58 13.95 -1.39
CA LEU A 281 23.98 15.33 -1.13
C LEU A 281 23.87 15.68 0.36
N THR A 282 24.75 15.10 1.17
CA THR A 282 24.83 15.34 2.63
C THR A 282 25.61 16.59 3.01
N ASP A 283 26.43 17.10 2.11
CA ASP A 283 27.31 18.23 2.36
C ASP A 283 26.57 19.58 2.37
N GLN A 284 27.13 20.54 3.11
CA GLN A 284 26.69 21.94 3.19
C GLN A 284 27.65 22.86 2.40
N SER A 285 28.11 22.38 1.25
CA SER A 285 28.88 23.19 0.29
C SER A 285 27.95 23.98 -0.63
N ALA A 286 28.45 25.11 -1.14
CA ALA A 286 27.72 25.93 -2.10
C ALA A 286 27.39 25.14 -3.38
N GLU A 287 28.28 24.24 -3.80
CA GLU A 287 28.08 23.33 -4.92
C GLU A 287 26.96 22.32 -4.64
N ALA A 288 26.90 21.75 -3.43
CA ALA A 288 25.83 20.85 -3.04
C ALA A 288 24.47 21.57 -2.98
N ASP A 289 24.44 22.79 -2.46
CA ASP A 289 23.21 23.59 -2.36
C ASP A 289 22.72 24.04 -3.73
N ALA A 290 23.61 24.45 -4.64
CA ALA A 290 23.25 24.71 -6.03
C ALA A 290 22.66 23.46 -6.72
N MET A 291 23.20 22.28 -6.42
CA MET A 291 22.69 21.01 -6.96
C MET A 291 21.34 20.62 -6.36
N LYS A 292 21.16 20.76 -5.04
CA LYS A 292 19.88 20.54 -4.36
C LYS A 292 18.81 21.45 -4.95
N LEU A 293 19.11 22.75 -5.11
CA LEU A 293 18.19 23.72 -5.71
C LEU A 293 17.78 23.29 -7.13
N ALA A 294 18.74 22.91 -7.98
CA ALA A 294 18.45 22.42 -9.33
C ALA A 294 17.56 21.16 -9.33
N ILE A 295 17.83 20.22 -8.41
CA ILE A 295 17.03 19.00 -8.25
C ILE A 295 15.60 19.35 -7.81
N HIS A 296 15.42 20.18 -6.78
CA HIS A 296 14.10 20.59 -6.31
C HIS A 296 13.30 21.32 -7.40
N LEU A 297 13.94 22.20 -8.17
CA LEU A 297 13.31 22.84 -9.33
C LEU A 297 12.81 21.80 -10.33
N ASN A 298 13.62 20.80 -10.69
CA ASN A 298 13.18 19.76 -11.62
C ASN A 298 12.06 18.87 -11.04
N LYS A 299 12.12 18.54 -9.73
CA LYS A 299 11.03 17.82 -9.04
C LYS A 299 9.70 18.57 -9.09
N ILE A 300 9.71 19.89 -8.86
CA ILE A 300 8.51 20.73 -8.96
C ILE A 300 7.90 20.62 -10.35
N LEU A 301 8.73 20.65 -11.40
CA LEU A 301 8.27 20.49 -12.77
C LEU A 301 7.65 19.11 -13.02
N CYS A 302 8.23 18.04 -12.47
CA CYS A 302 7.66 16.70 -12.55
C CYS A 302 6.27 16.64 -11.89
N HIS A 303 6.15 17.15 -10.66
CA HIS A 303 4.89 17.16 -9.92
C HIS A 303 3.81 17.99 -10.62
N GLN A 304 4.19 19.15 -11.19
CA GLN A 304 3.27 19.98 -11.96
C GLN A 304 2.77 19.26 -13.22
N LYS A 305 3.62 18.53 -13.93
CA LYS A 305 3.20 17.72 -15.09
C LYS A 305 2.29 16.54 -14.70
N MET A 306 2.43 16.02 -13.48
CA MET A 306 1.58 14.96 -12.92
C MET A 306 0.28 15.49 -12.27
N ASN A 307 0.01 16.80 -12.31
CA ASN A 307 -1.09 17.45 -11.57
C ASN A 307 -1.05 17.23 -10.04
N ALA A 308 0.11 16.86 -9.49
CA ALA A 308 0.36 16.66 -8.06
C ALA A 308 0.76 18.00 -7.41
N HIS A 309 -0.20 18.92 -7.31
CA HIS A 309 0.08 20.32 -6.94
C HIS A 309 0.47 20.52 -5.46
N ASP A 310 0.02 19.65 -4.56
CA ASP A 310 0.38 19.70 -3.14
C ASP A 310 1.85 19.30 -2.91
N GLU A 311 2.30 18.22 -3.54
CA GLU A 311 3.69 17.78 -3.53
C GLU A 311 4.61 18.81 -4.19
N ALA A 312 4.13 19.47 -5.26
CA ALA A 312 4.85 20.57 -5.87
C ALA A 312 5.07 21.73 -4.88
N LYS A 313 4.07 22.08 -4.04
CA LYS A 313 4.21 23.13 -3.01
C LYS A 313 5.25 22.76 -1.96
N LEU A 314 5.27 21.50 -1.52
CA LEU A 314 6.28 21.00 -0.60
C LEU A 314 7.68 21.09 -1.20
N ALA A 315 7.85 20.65 -2.45
CA ALA A 315 9.13 20.76 -3.15
C ALA A 315 9.57 22.22 -3.36
N CYS A 316 8.64 23.15 -3.60
CA CYS A 316 8.92 24.59 -3.63
C CYS A 316 9.39 25.12 -2.28
N ALA A 317 8.79 24.69 -1.17
CA ALA A 317 9.20 25.10 0.17
C ALA A 317 10.64 24.65 0.46
N GLU A 318 11.02 23.42 0.08
CA GLU A 318 12.41 22.95 0.20
C GLU A 318 13.38 23.74 -0.69
N ALA A 319 12.99 24.06 -1.93
CA ALA A 319 13.80 24.91 -2.81
C ALA A 319 14.05 26.31 -2.20
N LEU A 320 13.03 26.89 -1.57
CA LEU A 320 13.10 28.22 -0.95
C LEU A 320 13.86 28.24 0.39
N LYS A 321 14.04 27.09 1.04
CA LYS A 321 14.97 26.97 2.19
C LYS A 321 16.43 27.12 1.75
N VAL A 322 16.75 26.65 0.54
CA VAL A 322 18.10 26.78 -0.04
C VAL A 322 18.30 28.19 -0.59
N ASP A 323 17.36 28.67 -1.40
CA ASP A 323 17.38 30.02 -1.97
C ASP A 323 16.02 30.70 -1.80
N SER A 324 15.90 31.52 -0.76
CA SER A 324 14.66 32.20 -0.39
C SER A 324 14.15 33.20 -1.42
N LYS A 325 15.02 33.67 -2.33
CA LYS A 325 14.70 34.64 -3.38
C LYS A 325 14.65 34.01 -4.76
N ASN A 326 14.51 32.69 -4.85
CA ASN A 326 14.47 32.01 -6.13
C ASN A 326 13.16 32.32 -6.89
N VAL A 327 13.27 33.14 -7.93
CA VAL A 327 12.16 33.56 -8.79
C VAL A 327 11.39 32.37 -9.37
N LYS A 328 12.11 31.33 -9.84
CA LYS A 328 11.48 30.14 -10.45
C LYS A 328 10.69 29.34 -9.41
N ALA A 329 11.23 29.17 -8.21
CA ALA A 329 10.54 28.44 -7.14
C ALA A 329 9.29 29.20 -6.66
N LEU A 330 9.39 30.51 -6.44
CA LEU A 330 8.24 31.36 -6.07
C LEU A 330 7.16 31.33 -7.15
N TYR A 331 7.54 31.54 -8.42
CA TYR A 331 6.61 31.52 -9.53
C TYR A 331 5.90 30.17 -9.67
N ARG A 332 6.64 29.06 -9.57
CA ARG A 332 6.06 27.72 -9.65
C ARG A 332 5.17 27.40 -8.45
N ARG A 333 5.52 27.87 -7.24
CA ARG A 333 4.66 27.74 -6.05
C ARG A 333 3.34 28.50 -6.24
N GLY A 334 3.41 29.72 -6.77
CA GLY A 334 2.23 30.52 -7.12
C GLY A 334 1.34 29.83 -8.15
N MET A 335 1.93 29.21 -9.18
CA MET A 335 1.19 28.41 -10.16
C MET A 335 0.50 27.19 -9.54
N SER A 336 1.17 26.46 -8.65
CA SER A 336 0.57 25.33 -7.94
C SER A 336 -0.55 25.77 -6.98
N ASN A 337 -0.39 26.89 -6.28
CA ASN A 337 -1.44 27.48 -5.44
C ASN A 337 -2.64 27.93 -6.28
N LEU A 338 -2.40 28.52 -7.45
CA LEU A 338 -3.46 28.92 -8.38
C LEU A 338 -4.25 27.72 -8.91
N ALA A 339 -3.58 26.58 -9.14
CA ALA A 339 -4.21 25.33 -9.56
C ALA A 339 -5.07 24.70 -8.44
N LEU A 340 -4.66 24.87 -7.18
CA LEU A 340 -5.41 24.43 -5.99
C LEU A 340 -6.48 25.44 -5.52
N GLU A 341 -6.71 26.52 -6.28
CA GLU A 341 -7.64 27.61 -5.92
C GLU A 341 -7.29 28.36 -4.61
N ASP A 342 -6.07 28.21 -4.11
CA ASP A 342 -5.49 28.99 -3.00
C ASP A 342 -5.09 30.41 -3.50
N LEU A 343 -6.08 31.20 -3.93
CA LEU A 343 -5.85 32.46 -4.66
C LEU A 343 -5.05 33.51 -3.88
N ASP A 344 -5.27 33.63 -2.57
CA ASP A 344 -4.56 34.59 -1.73
C ASP A 344 -3.06 34.27 -1.62
N LYS A 345 -2.72 32.99 -1.42
CA LYS A 345 -1.33 32.53 -1.37
C LYS A 345 -0.66 32.63 -2.74
N ALA A 346 -1.38 32.31 -3.81
CA ALA A 346 -0.89 32.50 -5.17
C ALA A 346 -0.55 33.97 -5.46
N LEU A 347 -1.39 34.90 -5.01
CA LEU A 347 -1.14 36.34 -5.16
C LEU A 347 0.09 36.78 -4.36
N GLN A 348 0.26 36.29 -3.13
CA GLN A 348 1.46 36.55 -2.33
C GLN A 348 2.73 36.08 -3.04
N ASP A 349 2.72 34.86 -3.59
CA ASP A 349 3.85 34.29 -4.32
C ASP A 349 4.21 35.09 -5.57
N PHE A 350 3.22 35.48 -6.39
CA PHE A 350 3.47 36.28 -7.59
C PHE A 350 3.89 37.71 -7.26
N SER A 351 3.37 38.31 -6.18
CA SER A 351 3.83 39.62 -5.71
C SER A 351 5.29 39.55 -5.24
N ALA A 352 5.68 38.50 -4.51
CA ALA A 352 7.07 38.29 -4.12
C ALA A 352 8.00 38.12 -5.33
N VAL A 353 7.53 37.51 -6.43
CA VAL A 353 8.27 37.48 -7.70
C VAL A 353 8.45 38.90 -8.26
N LEU A 354 7.42 39.73 -8.25
CA LEU A 354 7.47 41.10 -8.78
C LEU A 354 8.30 42.05 -7.91
N GLU A 355 8.44 41.78 -6.62
CA GLU A 355 9.37 42.50 -5.73
C GLU A 355 10.83 42.28 -6.13
N ILE A 356 11.14 41.12 -6.71
CA ILE A 356 12.49 40.75 -7.18
C ILE A 356 12.69 41.15 -8.65
N GLU A 357 11.72 40.83 -9.50
CA GLU A 357 11.73 41.11 -10.94
C GLU A 357 10.45 41.88 -11.36
N PRO A 358 10.45 43.22 -11.24
CA PRO A 358 9.28 44.05 -11.56
C PRO A 358 8.82 43.95 -13.02
N GLU A 359 9.74 43.65 -13.95
CA GLU A 359 9.47 43.55 -15.39
C GLU A 359 8.98 42.16 -15.83
N ASN A 360 8.76 41.23 -14.89
CA ASN A 360 8.34 39.88 -15.22
C ASN A 360 6.87 39.85 -15.71
N LYS A 361 6.70 39.91 -17.05
CA LYS A 361 5.38 39.88 -17.72
C LYS A 361 4.55 38.66 -17.34
N ALA A 362 5.17 37.51 -17.13
CA ALA A 362 4.47 36.28 -16.78
C ALA A 362 3.84 36.38 -15.38
N ALA A 363 4.57 36.94 -14.40
CA ALA A 363 4.04 37.18 -13.06
C ALA A 363 2.94 38.26 -13.04
N LEU A 364 3.12 39.36 -13.77
CA LEU A 364 2.10 40.42 -13.92
C LEU A 364 0.76 39.86 -14.43
N ASN A 365 0.81 39.04 -15.48
CA ASN A 365 -0.38 38.41 -16.05
C ASN A 365 -1.08 37.49 -15.04
N GLN A 366 -0.32 36.69 -14.28
CA GLN A 366 -0.90 35.80 -13.27
C GLN A 366 -1.51 36.57 -12.10
N VAL A 367 -0.90 37.68 -11.65
CA VAL A 367 -1.50 38.56 -10.64
C VAL A 367 -2.84 39.11 -11.11
N ALA A 368 -2.94 39.55 -12.37
CA ALA A 368 -4.20 40.03 -12.94
C ALA A 368 -5.27 38.93 -12.95
N ILE A 369 -4.90 37.70 -13.32
CA ILE A 369 -5.80 36.53 -13.30
C ILE A 369 -6.26 36.23 -11.86
N CYS A 370 -5.34 36.19 -10.89
CA CYS A 370 -5.67 35.96 -9.48
C CYS A 370 -6.64 37.02 -8.96
N LYS A 371 -6.36 38.31 -9.20
CA LYS A 371 -7.24 39.42 -8.79
C LYS A 371 -8.63 39.31 -9.41
N HIS A 372 -8.71 38.96 -10.70
CA HIS A 372 -9.99 38.76 -11.37
C HIS A 372 -10.77 37.59 -10.77
N LYS A 373 -10.10 36.44 -10.52
CA LYS A 373 -10.72 35.27 -9.87
C LYS A 373 -11.19 35.57 -8.45
N ILE A 374 -10.39 36.27 -7.64
CA ILE A 374 -10.76 36.66 -6.27
C ILE A 374 -12.00 37.56 -6.30
N LYS A 375 -12.03 38.55 -7.21
CA LYS A 375 -13.20 39.41 -7.37
C LYS A 375 -14.44 38.62 -7.77
N ALA A 376 -14.33 37.72 -8.76
CA ALA A 376 -15.43 36.88 -9.19
C ALA A 376 -15.93 35.96 -8.06
N TYR A 377 -15.03 35.36 -7.29
CA TYR A 377 -15.35 34.55 -6.11
C TYR A 377 -16.11 35.36 -5.05
N ASN A 378 -15.62 36.55 -4.71
CA ASN A 378 -16.27 37.44 -3.74
C ASN A 378 -17.65 37.90 -4.23
N ASP A 379 -17.81 38.19 -5.52
CA ASP A 379 -19.09 38.58 -6.11
C ASP A 379 -20.09 37.41 -6.11
N GLN A 380 -19.63 36.19 -6.37
CA GLN A 380 -20.46 34.98 -6.23
C GLN A 380 -20.88 34.74 -4.78
N GLN A 381 -19.94 34.83 -3.84
CA GLN A 381 -20.22 34.71 -2.41
C GLN A 381 -21.28 35.72 -1.96
N LYS A 382 -21.14 36.99 -2.34
CA LYS A 382 -22.15 38.03 -2.04
C LYS A 382 -23.53 37.68 -2.55
N LYS A 383 -23.65 37.12 -3.77
CA LYS A 383 -24.93 36.67 -4.33
C LYS A 383 -25.51 35.50 -3.55
N VAL A 384 -24.69 34.52 -3.18
CA VAL A 384 -25.12 33.36 -2.38
C VAL A 384 -25.61 33.82 -1.00
N PHE A 385 -24.85 34.69 -0.32
CA PHE A 385 -25.25 35.25 0.97
C PHE A 385 -26.52 36.09 0.85
N ALA A 386 -26.65 36.94 -0.16
CA ALA A 386 -27.87 37.72 -0.39
C ALA A 386 -29.10 36.82 -0.60
N ASN A 387 -28.96 35.74 -1.37
CA ASN A 387 -30.03 34.76 -1.57
C ASN A 387 -30.36 33.96 -0.29
N MET A 388 -29.36 33.67 0.54
CA MET A 388 -29.60 33.05 1.84
C MET A 388 -30.35 34.00 2.78
N PHE A 389 -29.94 35.28 2.86
CA PHE A 389 -30.62 36.30 3.66
C PHE A 389 -32.09 36.49 3.26
N THR A 390 -32.39 36.56 1.96
CA THR A 390 -33.78 36.68 1.49
C THR A 390 -34.59 35.43 1.82
N LYS A 391 -34.01 34.24 1.69
CA LYS A 391 -34.68 32.98 2.06
C LYS A 391 -34.95 32.89 3.56
N PHE A 392 -34.01 33.31 4.41
CA PHE A 392 -34.22 33.37 5.86
C PHE A 392 -35.28 34.40 6.24
N ALA A 393 -35.24 35.60 5.67
CA ALA A 393 -36.27 36.62 5.89
C ALA A 393 -37.68 36.14 5.46
N GLN A 394 -37.78 35.41 4.34
CA GLN A 394 -39.03 34.78 3.91
C GLN A 394 -39.49 33.68 4.86
N SER A 395 -38.56 32.90 5.43
CA SER A 395 -38.89 31.89 6.43
C SER A 395 -39.37 32.51 7.75
N ASP A 396 -38.73 33.58 8.20
CA ASP A 396 -39.09 34.26 9.45
C ASP A 396 -40.44 34.97 9.32
N SER A 397 -40.71 35.61 8.17
CA SER A 397 -42.02 36.19 7.87
C SER A 397 -43.13 35.13 7.78
N LYS A 398 -42.85 33.95 7.19
CA LYS A 398 -43.80 32.83 7.21
C LYS A 398 -44.08 32.34 8.63
N LYS A 399 -43.04 32.15 9.45
CA LYS A 399 -43.22 31.77 10.87
C LYS A 399 -44.03 32.81 11.64
N ALA A 400 -43.75 34.10 11.43
CA ALA A 400 -44.51 35.17 12.06
C ALA A 400 -45.98 35.18 11.62
N GLN A 401 -46.27 34.92 10.34
CA GLN A 401 -47.64 34.77 9.84
C GLN A 401 -48.35 33.54 10.44
N GLU A 402 -47.64 32.40 10.55
CA GLU A 402 -48.16 31.21 11.21
C GLU A 402 -48.44 31.46 12.70
N GLU A 403 -47.55 32.12 13.43
CA GLU A 403 -47.76 32.52 14.82
C GLU A 403 -48.93 33.49 14.98
N GLN A 404 -49.06 34.47 14.09
CA GLN A 404 -50.18 35.40 14.10
C GLN A 404 -51.51 34.71 13.82
N SER A 405 -51.54 33.72 12.91
CA SER A 405 -52.73 32.92 12.63
C SER A 405 -53.15 32.00 13.79
N ARG A 406 -52.21 31.67 14.69
CA ARG A 406 -52.47 30.89 15.91
C ARG A 406 -52.99 31.76 17.06
N GLN A 407 -52.90 33.08 16.96
CA GLN A 407 -53.47 33.97 17.98
C GLN A 407 -55.00 34.03 17.82
N PRO A 408 -55.77 33.95 18.92
CA PRO A 408 -57.23 34.02 18.87
C PRO A 408 -57.71 35.38 18.36
N ASP A 409 -58.69 35.36 17.45
CA ASP A 409 -59.27 36.55 16.79
C ASP A 409 -60.16 37.35 17.76
N VAL A 410 -59.56 38.30 18.48
CA VAL A 410 -60.21 39.15 19.50
C VAL A 410 -61.29 40.07 18.91
N MET A 411 -61.36 40.21 17.57
CA MET A 411 -62.32 41.08 16.88
C MET A 411 -63.57 40.33 16.36
N LYS A 412 -63.55 38.99 16.35
CA LYS A 412 -64.74 38.16 16.08
C LYS A 412 -65.56 37.81 17.33
N GLN A 413 -65.04 38.07 18.52
CA GLN A 413 -65.90 38.09 19.70
C GLN A 413 -66.82 39.29 19.61
N LYS A 414 -68.12 39.02 19.40
CA LYS A 414 -69.19 40.03 19.47
C LYS A 414 -69.02 40.87 20.73
N PHE A 415 -68.76 42.16 20.54
CA PHE A 415 -68.91 43.16 21.59
C PHE A 415 -70.39 43.19 21.97
N GLY A 416 -70.76 42.67 23.15
CA GLY A 416 -72.10 42.86 23.73
C GLY A 416 -72.99 41.64 23.94
N GLU A 417 -72.46 40.42 24.01
CA GLU A 417 -73.16 39.33 24.69
C GLU A 417 -72.42 39.06 26.00
N TRP A 418 -72.96 39.56 27.11
CA TRP A 418 -72.63 38.99 28.43
C TRP A 418 -73.24 37.59 28.42
N GLY A 419 -72.43 36.60 28.04
CA GLY A 419 -72.75 35.23 28.35
C GLY A 419 -72.81 35.10 29.86
N ASP A 420 -73.85 34.43 30.36
CA ASP A 420 -73.96 33.88 31.71
C ASP A 420 -72.88 32.81 31.96
N ASP A 421 -71.62 33.12 31.64
CA ASP A 421 -70.49 32.44 32.23
C ASP A 421 -70.29 33.13 33.58
N GLU A 422 -71.00 32.60 34.58
CA GLU A 422 -70.63 32.69 35.97
C GLU A 422 -69.14 32.35 36.07
N ARG A 423 -68.29 33.38 36.00
CA ARG A 423 -66.92 33.26 36.43
C ARG A 423 -67.01 33.09 37.92
N GLU A 424 -66.99 31.82 38.36
CA GLU A 424 -66.58 31.47 39.70
C GLU A 424 -65.22 32.12 39.95
N HIS A 425 -65.28 33.31 40.52
CA HIS A 425 -64.14 34.03 41.03
C HIS A 425 -64.21 33.90 42.54
N GLU A 426 -63.14 33.38 43.13
CA GLU A 426 -63.00 33.35 44.59
C GLU A 426 -63.02 34.77 45.15
N PRO A 427 -63.93 35.12 46.07
CA PRO A 427 -64.09 36.50 46.54
C PRO A 427 -62.76 37.08 47.00
N THR A 428 -62.49 38.30 46.57
CA THR A 428 -61.26 39.01 46.92
C THR A 428 -61.17 39.19 48.43
N ARG A 429 -59.95 39.33 48.95
CA ARG A 429 -59.69 39.48 50.38
C ARG A 429 -60.49 40.63 51.03
N PHE A 430 -60.77 41.68 50.27
CA PHE A 430 -61.60 42.81 50.69
C PHE A 430 -63.08 42.45 50.87
N GLU A 431 -63.62 41.59 49.99
CA GLU A 431 -65.01 41.10 50.02
C GLU A 431 -65.22 40.07 51.14
N GLN A 432 -64.19 39.30 51.47
CA GLN A 432 -64.21 38.41 52.65
C GLN A 432 -64.25 39.19 53.96
N GLU A 433 -63.62 40.36 54.01
CA GLU A 433 -63.58 41.22 55.19
C GLU A 433 -64.83 42.11 55.35
N ASN A 434 -65.64 42.29 54.29
CA ASN A 434 -66.85 43.13 54.29
C ASN A 434 -68.04 42.42 53.61
N PRO A 435 -68.66 41.42 54.27
CA PRO A 435 -69.68 40.56 53.67
C PRO A 435 -71.00 41.28 53.28
N ASP A 436 -71.25 42.48 53.81
CA ASP A 436 -72.49 43.22 53.55
C ASP A 436 -72.52 43.93 52.18
N VAL A 437 -71.40 44.00 51.47
CA VAL A 437 -71.33 44.66 50.15
C VAL A 437 -71.96 43.80 49.04
N ILE A 438 -72.02 42.47 49.23
CA ILE A 438 -72.46 41.51 48.21
C ILE A 438 -73.99 41.41 48.09
N MET A 439 -74.74 41.82 49.13
CA MET A 439 -76.20 41.59 49.19
C MET A 439 -77.05 42.68 48.52
N LEU A 440 -76.45 43.69 47.89
CA LEU A 440 -77.18 44.89 47.43
C LEU A 440 -77.71 44.83 46.00
N ASN A 441 -77.46 43.76 45.25
CA ASN A 441 -77.91 43.65 43.85
C ASN A 441 -79.08 42.70 43.61
N ASP A 442 -79.51 41.90 44.59
CA ASP A 442 -80.63 40.99 44.41
C ASP A 442 -81.82 41.34 45.30
N LEU A 443 -82.91 41.71 44.61
CA LEU A 443 -84.28 41.90 45.05
C LEU A 443 -84.67 43.23 45.73
N HIS A 444 -85.53 43.92 44.97
CA HIS A 444 -86.66 44.74 45.39
C HIS A 444 -86.50 46.28 45.48
N LYS A 445 -87.06 46.91 44.44
CA LYS A 445 -87.88 48.12 44.48
C LYS A 445 -88.33 48.54 45.89
N GLN A 446 -87.78 49.66 46.39
CA GLN A 446 -88.56 50.82 46.89
C GLN A 446 -87.62 51.96 47.34
N PHE A 447 -87.85 53.16 46.82
CA PHE A 447 -87.31 54.39 47.39
C PHE A 447 -88.07 54.76 48.67
N ARG A 448 -87.35 55.19 49.72
CA ARG A 448 -87.81 56.26 50.61
C ARG A 448 -86.63 57.00 51.23
N ASN A 449 -86.65 58.32 51.04
CA ASN A 449 -85.77 59.30 51.66
C ASN A 449 -85.96 59.34 53.19
N MET A 450 -84.86 59.49 53.92
CA MET A 450 -84.58 60.73 54.66
C MET A 450 -83.07 60.90 54.84
#